data_AF-A0A183FBY5-F1
#
_entry.id   AF-A0A183FBY5-F1
#
_cell.length_a   1.000
_cell.length_b   1.000
_cell.length_c   1.000
_cell.angle_alpha   90.00
_cell.angle_beta   90.00
_cell.angle_gamma   90.00
#
_symmetry.space_group_name_H-M   'P 1'
#
loop_
_entity.id
_entity.type
_entity.pdbx_description
1 polymer ?
#
loop_
_entity_poly.entity_id
_entity_poly.type
_entity_poly.pdbx_seq_one_letter_code
_entity_poly.pdbx_strand_id
1 'polypeptide(L)'
;MVLTKDLDSATSDWMFTAAALHGRTMFYVLLDSPDYIYELDVRKILLLRERVDKVDWCPKCKKKDQKGPFLISLEGCALYLECCDDMCTPKWFTAIQNSLSMSPTVLEDFRLTSDNIPILVDKCLRFVAAYGIRSEGIYRRNGKILEAKEIYKGLTEDPVRTHIASSSEETVYAVADVLRQFFRRLKSPLFPPALHQEIFDLVGARASVDNAIRYQEYRRILQ
;
A
#
# COMPACT_ATOMS: atom_id res chain seq x y z
N MET A 1 2.96 25.95 -7.57
CA MET A 1 4.32 25.87 -7.01
C MET A 1 4.19 25.29 -5.62
N VAL A 2 4.60 24.04 -5.49
CA VAL A 2 4.68 23.29 -4.24
C VAL A 2 6.15 23.31 -3.80
N LEU A 3 6.40 23.15 -2.52
CA LEU A 3 7.72 23.03 -1.94
C LEU A 3 7.81 21.64 -1.33
N THR A 4 8.93 20.95 -1.56
CA THR A 4 9.20 19.64 -0.98
C THR A 4 10.53 19.62 -0.25
N LYS A 5 10.61 18.84 0.83
CA LYS A 5 11.84 18.49 1.52
C LYS A 5 11.80 16.99 1.80
N ASP A 6 12.76 16.26 1.25
CA ASP A 6 12.98 14.83 1.54
C ASP A 6 13.86 14.70 2.79
N LEU A 7 13.66 13.75 3.69
CA LEU A 7 14.52 13.57 4.87
C LEU A 7 15.60 12.50 4.72
N ASP A 8 15.71 11.87 3.56
CA ASP A 8 16.70 10.80 3.34
C ASP A 8 18.17 11.29 3.37
N SER A 9 18.38 12.60 3.39
CA SER A 9 19.69 13.21 3.66
C SER A 9 19.62 14.11 4.90
N ALA A 10 20.66 14.06 5.74
CA ALA A 10 20.77 14.86 6.97
C ALA A 10 20.76 16.39 6.76
N THR A 11 20.73 16.86 5.50
CA THR A 11 20.89 18.25 5.08
C THR A 11 19.84 18.73 4.08
N SER A 12 18.74 18.00 3.89
CA SER A 12 17.85 18.31 2.77
C SER A 12 17.20 19.69 2.88
N ASP A 13 17.38 20.48 1.84
CA ASP A 13 16.77 21.80 1.69
C ASP A 13 15.38 21.72 1.05
N TRP A 14 14.62 22.79 1.23
CA TRP A 14 13.32 22.97 0.57
C TRP A 14 13.49 23.29 -0.92
N MET A 15 12.94 22.44 -1.77
CA MET A 15 13.01 22.54 -3.23
C MET A 15 11.68 23.03 -3.81
N PHE A 16 11.74 23.86 -4.86
CA PHE A 16 10.54 24.23 -5.60
C PHE A 16 10.11 23.10 -6.53
N THR A 17 8.82 22.80 -6.55
CA THR A 17 8.24 21.72 -7.34
C THR A 17 6.96 22.15 -8.05
N ALA A 18 6.70 21.49 -9.17
CA ALA A 18 5.37 21.36 -9.73
C ALA A 18 4.85 19.97 -9.35
N ALA A 19 3.63 19.89 -8.83
CA ALA A 19 3.02 18.62 -8.45
C ALA A 19 1.57 18.55 -8.95
N ALA A 20 1.13 17.35 -9.31
CA ALA A 20 -0.22 17.04 -9.71
C ALA A 20 -0.65 15.69 -9.12
N LEU A 21 -1.89 15.59 -8.66
CA LEU A 21 -2.50 14.34 -8.23
C LEU A 21 -3.42 13.83 -9.33
N HIS A 22 -3.13 12.66 -9.89
CA HIS A 22 -3.97 11.99 -10.88
C HIS A 22 -4.36 10.61 -10.37
N GLY A 23 -5.66 10.39 -10.16
CA GLY A 23 -6.16 9.18 -9.51
C GLY A 23 -5.54 9.03 -8.13
N ARG A 24 -4.72 7.99 -7.94
CA ARG A 24 -4.01 7.70 -6.69
C ARG A 24 -2.50 7.91 -6.78
N THR A 25 -2.02 8.53 -7.86
CA THR A 25 -0.59 8.80 -8.04
C THR A 25 -0.35 10.30 -8.02
N MET A 26 0.51 10.73 -7.11
CA MET A 26 1.06 12.07 -7.09
C MET A 26 2.32 12.10 -7.95
N PHE A 27 2.29 12.93 -8.99
CA PHE A 27 3.43 13.23 -9.84
C PHE A 27 4.03 14.55 -9.38
N TYR A 28 5.36 14.62 -9.28
CA TYR A 28 6.03 15.89 -9.01
C TYR A 28 7.37 16.00 -9.73
N VAL A 29 7.76 17.22 -10.05
CA VAL A 29 9.01 17.57 -10.73
C VAL A 29 9.72 18.61 -9.89
N LEU A 30 11.02 18.41 -9.65
CA LEU A 30 11.88 19.40 -9.02
C LEU A 30 12.24 20.45 -10.08
N LEU A 31 11.98 21.74 -9.81
CA LEU A 31 12.21 22.78 -10.82
C LEU A 31 13.69 22.99 -11.16
N ASP A 32 14.59 22.62 -10.25
CA ASP A 32 16.05 22.68 -10.47
C ASP A 32 16.58 21.46 -11.27
N SER A 33 15.77 20.41 -11.42
CA SER A 33 16.10 19.20 -12.20
C SER A 33 14.85 18.70 -12.94
N PRO A 34 14.36 19.44 -13.95
CA PRO A 34 13.04 19.20 -14.56
C PRO A 34 12.98 17.95 -15.44
N ASP A 35 14.12 17.32 -15.73
CA ASP A 35 14.23 16.12 -16.58
C ASP A 35 13.68 14.84 -15.91
N TYR A 36 13.36 14.91 -14.61
CA TYR A 36 12.85 13.78 -13.83
C TYR A 36 11.45 14.05 -13.27
N ILE A 37 10.52 13.16 -13.59
CA ILE A 37 9.19 13.09 -12.98
C ILE A 37 9.23 12.02 -11.90
N TYR A 38 8.98 12.44 -10.66
CA TYR A 38 8.83 11.53 -9.53
C TYR A 38 7.38 11.09 -9.42
N GLU A 39 7.19 9.79 -9.15
CA GLU A 39 5.88 9.19 -8.94
C GLU A 39 5.74 8.68 -7.51
N LEU A 40 4.68 9.11 -6.84
CA LEU A 40 4.31 8.65 -5.50
C LEU A 40 2.92 8.05 -5.57
N ASP A 41 2.84 6.74 -5.38
CA ASP A 41 1.58 6.04 -5.20
C ASP A 41 1.03 6.29 -3.78
N VAL A 42 -0.07 7.02 -3.69
CA VAL A 42 -0.72 7.40 -2.42
C VAL A 42 -1.08 6.15 -1.60
N ARG A 43 -1.33 5.01 -2.23
CA ARG A 43 -1.64 3.75 -1.53
C ARG A 43 -0.48 3.25 -0.66
N LYS A 44 0.75 3.69 -0.93
CA LYS A 44 1.97 3.32 -0.20
C LYS A 44 2.30 4.22 0.99
N ILE A 45 1.56 5.32 1.19
CA ILE A 45 1.82 6.28 2.29
C ILE A 45 1.57 5.64 3.65
N LEU A 46 2.60 5.46 4.46
CA LEU A 46 2.50 4.89 5.80
C LEU A 46 1.90 5.89 6.81
N LEU A 47 2.24 7.17 6.68
CA LEU A 47 1.75 8.23 7.58
C LEU A 47 1.46 9.51 6.80
N LEU A 48 0.32 10.13 7.11
CA LEU A 48 -0.03 11.48 6.67
C LEU A 48 -0.33 12.33 7.92
N ARG A 49 0.37 13.45 8.11
CA ARG A 49 0.29 14.27 9.35
C ARG A 49 0.21 15.77 9.06
N GLU A 50 -0.92 16.39 9.42
CA GLU A 50 -1.13 17.84 9.49
C GLU A 50 -0.66 18.31 10.88
N ARG A 51 0.04 19.46 10.99
CA ARG A 51 0.71 20.00 12.21
C ARG A 51 2.11 19.44 12.47
N VAL A 52 3.03 19.80 11.58
CA VAL A 52 4.46 19.60 11.77
C VAL A 52 5.04 20.70 12.68
N ASP A 53 6.08 20.36 13.45
CA ASP A 53 6.82 21.30 14.28
C ASP A 53 7.37 22.49 13.47
N LYS A 54 7.34 23.70 14.07
CA LYS A 54 7.77 24.94 13.41
C LYS A 54 9.23 24.92 12.93
N VAL A 55 10.08 24.08 13.52
CA VAL A 55 11.48 23.93 13.11
C VAL A 55 11.61 23.32 11.71
N ASP A 56 10.60 22.58 11.26
CA ASP A 56 10.57 21.94 9.94
C ASP A 56 9.84 22.79 8.89
N TRP A 57 9.27 23.95 9.25
CA TRP A 57 8.51 24.78 8.31
C TRP A 57 9.42 25.34 7.21
N CYS A 58 8.86 25.59 6.03
CA CYS A 58 9.64 26.17 4.95
C CYS A 58 10.05 27.61 5.29
N PRO A 59 11.35 27.94 5.37
CA PRO A 59 11.79 29.31 5.63
C PRO A 59 11.50 30.26 4.46
N LYS A 60 11.19 29.73 3.27
CA LYS A 60 10.83 30.50 2.07
C LYS A 60 9.36 30.97 2.10
N CYS A 61 8.51 30.29 2.87
CA CYS A 61 7.13 30.69 3.11
C CYS A 61 7.05 31.55 4.37
N LYS A 62 7.13 32.88 4.25
CA LYS A 62 7.05 33.81 5.41
C LYS A 62 5.74 34.59 5.40
N LYS A 63 4.66 33.95 5.86
CA LYS A 63 3.33 34.59 5.97
C LYS A 63 2.85 34.61 7.41
N LYS A 64 2.07 35.64 7.77
CA LYS A 64 1.58 35.86 9.14
C LYS A 64 0.62 34.74 9.61
N ASP A 65 -0.12 34.12 8.69
CA ASP A 65 -1.14 33.09 8.95
C ASP A 65 -0.81 31.74 8.32
N GLN A 66 0.49 31.47 8.09
CA GLN A 66 0.97 30.22 7.54
C GLN A 66 0.52 29.03 8.40
N LYS A 67 -0.08 28.02 7.78
CA LYS A 67 -0.50 26.78 8.45
C LYS A 67 0.63 25.74 8.54
N GLY A 68 1.68 25.95 7.77
CA GLY A 68 2.86 25.08 7.70
C GLY A 68 2.66 23.89 6.77
N PRO A 69 3.70 23.05 6.63
CA PRO A 69 3.63 21.83 5.84
C PRO A 69 2.82 20.73 6.50
N PHE A 70 2.49 19.72 5.69
CA PHE A 70 2.16 18.39 6.19
C PHE A 70 3.25 17.38 5.82
N LEU A 71 3.33 16.30 6.58
CA LEU A 71 4.29 15.22 6.39
C LEU A 71 3.62 14.03 5.71
N ILE A 72 4.29 13.47 4.70
CA ILE A 72 4.03 12.18 4.09
C ILE A 72 5.20 11.26 4.43
N SER A 73 4.96 10.13 5.09
CA SER A 73 5.99 9.11 5.29
C SER A 73 5.72 7.89 4.43
N LEU A 74 6.75 7.39 3.79
CA LEU A 74 6.80 6.17 2.98
C LEU A 74 7.84 5.24 3.59
N GLU A 75 8.00 4.04 3.03
CA GLU A 75 9.11 3.18 3.41
C GLU A 75 10.42 3.80 2.93
N GLY A 76 11.31 4.12 3.87
CA GLY A 76 12.64 4.66 3.59
C GLY A 76 12.65 6.07 3.01
N CYS A 77 11.55 6.83 3.09
CA CYS A 77 11.46 8.23 2.64
C CYS A 77 10.42 9.02 3.45
N ALA A 78 10.66 10.31 3.65
CA ALA A 78 9.70 11.22 4.27
C ALA A 78 9.70 12.58 3.55
N LEU A 79 8.53 13.01 3.09
CA LEU A 79 8.33 14.25 2.35
C LEU A 79 7.53 15.26 3.16
N TYR A 80 8.05 16.47 3.30
CA TYR A 80 7.26 17.61 3.71
C TYR A 80 6.69 18.32 2.50
N LEU A 81 5.39 18.59 2.49
CA LEU A 81 4.73 19.31 1.41
C LEU A 81 4.15 20.62 1.94
N GLU A 82 4.55 21.72 1.29
CA GLU A 82 3.98 23.05 1.54
C GLU A 82 3.73 23.77 0.23
N CYS A 83 2.53 24.33 0.04
CA CYS A 83 2.27 25.17 -1.12
C CYS A 83 2.74 26.61 -0.85
N CYS A 84 3.15 27.33 -1.89
CA CYS A 84 3.46 28.76 -1.78
C CYS A 84 2.23 29.63 -1.47
N ASP A 85 1.02 29.07 -1.61
CA ASP A 85 -0.24 29.65 -1.15
C ASP A 85 -0.85 28.79 -0.03
N ASP A 86 -1.20 29.44 1.09
CA ASP A 86 -1.65 28.79 2.33
C ASP A 86 -3.01 28.10 2.15
N MET A 87 -3.78 28.52 1.14
CA MET A 87 -5.06 27.91 0.80
C MET A 87 -4.92 26.57 0.06
N CYS A 88 -3.74 26.28 -0.49
CA CYS A 88 -3.49 25.07 -1.28
C CYS A 88 -2.95 23.91 -0.44
N THR A 89 -2.13 24.16 0.59
CA THR A 89 -1.57 23.10 1.44
C THR A 89 -2.67 22.22 2.08
N PRO A 90 -3.74 22.79 2.68
CA PRO A 90 -4.82 21.98 3.24
C PRO A 90 -5.60 21.21 2.17
N LYS A 91 -5.76 21.77 0.96
CA LYS A 91 -6.44 21.08 -0.15
C LYS A 91 -5.68 19.84 -0.58
N TRP A 92 -4.35 19.94 -0.67
CA TRP A 92 -3.48 18.79 -0.95
C TRP A 92 -3.57 17.72 0.14
N PHE A 93 -3.50 18.13 1.41
CA PHE A 93 -3.67 17.22 2.53
C PHE A 93 -5.01 16.48 2.46
N THR A 94 -6.11 17.20 2.30
CA THR A 94 -7.46 16.62 2.16
C THR A 94 -7.57 15.72 0.94
N ALA A 95 -7.00 16.09 -0.21
CA ALA A 95 -7.06 15.27 -1.42
C ALA A 95 -6.34 13.91 -1.21
N ILE A 96 -5.15 13.92 -0.61
CA ILE A 96 -4.40 12.71 -0.30
C ILE A 96 -5.12 11.89 0.79
N GLN A 97 -5.61 12.54 1.85
CA GLN A 97 -6.36 11.89 2.91
C GLN A 97 -7.62 11.20 2.38
N ASN A 98 -8.38 11.86 1.51
CA ASN A 98 -9.55 11.27 0.88
C ASN A 98 -9.18 10.04 0.04
N SER A 99 -8.07 10.09 -0.70
CA SER A 99 -7.58 8.93 -1.45
C SER A 99 -7.16 7.76 -0.54
N LEU A 100 -6.65 8.03 0.67
CA LEU A 100 -6.28 7.02 1.65
C LEU A 100 -7.49 6.38 2.34
N SER A 101 -8.56 7.16 2.52
CA SER A 101 -9.80 6.73 3.19
C SER A 101 -10.82 6.08 2.23
N MET A 102 -10.47 5.88 0.95
CA MET A 102 -11.34 5.19 0.01
C MET A 102 -11.49 3.71 0.38
N SER A 103 -12.73 3.26 0.57
CA SER A 103 -13.03 1.83 0.71
C SER A 103 -12.64 1.08 -0.57
N PRO A 104 -11.81 0.03 -0.49
CA PRO A 104 -11.36 -0.68 -1.68
C PRO A 104 -12.48 -1.52 -2.29
N THR A 105 -12.64 -1.44 -3.61
CA THR A 105 -13.68 -2.17 -4.36
C THR A 105 -13.09 -3.24 -5.30
N VAL A 106 -11.86 -3.04 -5.73
CA VAL A 106 -11.06 -3.97 -6.54
C VAL A 106 -9.68 -4.15 -5.91
N LEU A 107 -8.90 -5.14 -6.39
CA LEU A 107 -7.60 -5.49 -5.83
C LEU A 107 -6.63 -4.29 -5.84
N GLU A 108 -6.72 -3.48 -6.89
CA GLU A 108 -5.89 -2.31 -7.12
C GLU A 108 -6.22 -1.17 -6.14
N ASP A 109 -7.37 -1.16 -5.50
CA ASP A 109 -7.72 -0.09 -4.57
C ASP A 109 -7.07 -0.24 -3.18
N PHE A 110 -6.55 -1.41 -2.85
CA PHE A 110 -6.02 -1.68 -1.52
C PHE A 110 -4.75 -0.89 -1.25
N ARG A 111 -4.53 -0.58 0.04
CA ARG A 111 -3.27 0.00 0.52
C ARG A 111 -2.13 -0.98 0.26
N LEU A 112 -1.01 -0.48 -0.24
CA LEU A 112 0.09 -1.29 -0.76
C LEU A 112 1.35 -1.16 0.08
N THR A 113 2.14 -2.22 0.12
CA THR A 113 3.55 -2.19 0.52
C THR A 113 4.40 -1.53 -0.57
N SER A 114 5.68 -1.29 -0.30
CA SER A 114 6.68 -0.86 -1.30
C SER A 114 6.71 -1.79 -2.52
N ASP A 115 6.63 -3.10 -2.29
CA ASP A 115 6.62 -4.17 -3.30
C ASP A 115 5.30 -4.33 -4.08
N ASN A 116 4.35 -3.39 -3.97
CA ASN A 116 3.04 -3.44 -4.62
C ASN A 116 2.14 -4.61 -4.17
N ILE A 117 2.32 -5.10 -2.95
CA ILE A 117 1.45 -6.12 -2.36
C ILE A 117 0.44 -5.46 -1.42
N PRO A 118 -0.86 -5.84 -1.44
CA PRO A 118 -1.81 -5.35 -0.44
C PRO A 118 -1.30 -5.59 0.99
N ILE A 119 -1.24 -4.55 1.82
CA ILE A 119 -0.71 -4.63 3.20
C ILE A 119 -1.43 -5.69 4.02
N LEU A 120 -2.76 -5.85 3.80
CA LEU A 120 -3.55 -6.92 4.44
C LEU A 120 -2.95 -8.30 4.14
N VAL A 121 -2.64 -8.58 2.87
CA VAL A 121 -2.06 -9.87 2.44
C VAL A 121 -0.68 -10.07 3.06
N ASP A 122 0.18 -9.04 2.97
CA ASP A 122 1.52 -9.07 3.53
C ASP A 122 1.51 -9.32 5.05
N LYS A 123 0.68 -8.59 5.80
CA LYS A 123 0.54 -8.79 7.26
C LYS A 123 0.03 -10.18 7.61
N CYS A 124 -0.97 -10.71 6.91
CA CYS A 124 -1.46 -12.06 7.13
C CYS A 124 -0.38 -13.12 6.85
N LEU A 125 0.35 -12.98 5.73
CA LEU A 125 1.42 -13.92 5.37
C LEU A 125 2.58 -13.88 6.38
N ARG A 126 3.05 -12.69 6.76
CA ARG A 126 4.10 -12.54 7.78
C ARG A 126 3.68 -13.13 9.12
N PHE A 127 2.43 -12.92 9.53
CA PHE A 127 1.92 -13.48 10.78
C PHE A 127 1.89 -15.01 10.73
N VAL A 128 1.37 -15.61 9.64
CA VAL A 128 1.35 -17.07 9.48
C VAL A 128 2.76 -17.64 9.38
N ALA A 129 3.69 -16.96 8.70
CA ALA A 129 5.09 -17.40 8.64
C ALA A 129 5.75 -17.39 10.03
N ALA A 130 5.48 -16.37 10.85
CA ALA A 130 6.05 -16.24 12.19
C ALA A 130 5.45 -17.22 13.20
N TYR A 131 4.13 -17.42 13.19
CA TYR A 131 3.42 -18.14 14.26
C TYR A 131 2.72 -19.42 13.81
N GLY A 132 2.43 -19.58 12.52
CA GLY A 132 1.56 -20.63 11.98
C GLY A 132 2.26 -21.74 11.19
N ILE A 133 3.56 -21.62 10.90
CA ILE A 133 4.26 -22.56 10.01
C ILE A 133 4.32 -24.00 10.54
N ARG A 134 4.27 -24.16 11.87
CA ARG A 134 4.22 -25.47 12.55
C ARG A 134 2.80 -25.90 12.95
N SER A 135 1.80 -25.07 12.67
CA SER A 135 0.41 -25.36 13.04
C SER A 135 -0.20 -26.37 12.07
N GLU A 136 -0.78 -27.43 12.62
CA GLU A 136 -1.38 -28.49 11.82
C GLU A 136 -2.55 -27.95 10.98
N GLY A 137 -2.48 -28.12 9.66
CA GLY A 137 -3.56 -27.74 8.77
C GLY A 137 -3.85 -26.24 8.75
N ILE A 138 -2.82 -25.39 8.84
CA ILE A 138 -2.91 -23.92 8.93
C ILE A 138 -3.89 -23.25 7.95
N TYR A 139 -3.99 -23.70 6.70
CA TYR A 139 -4.95 -23.17 5.71
C TYR A 139 -6.22 -24.02 5.54
N ARG A 140 -6.30 -25.17 6.22
CA ARG A 140 -7.42 -26.13 6.16
C ARG A 140 -8.38 -25.95 7.34
N ARG A 141 -7.85 -25.76 8.55
CA ARG A 141 -8.64 -25.51 9.76
C ARG A 141 -9.14 -24.07 9.76
N ASN A 142 -10.38 -23.88 10.22
CA ASN A 142 -10.95 -22.55 10.45
C ASN A 142 -10.61 -22.08 11.86
N GLY A 143 -10.41 -20.77 12.00
CA GLY A 143 -10.25 -20.11 13.29
C GLY A 143 -11.58 -19.63 13.86
N LYS A 144 -11.48 -18.80 14.90
CA LYS A 144 -12.64 -18.17 15.52
C LYS A 144 -13.23 -17.12 14.56
N ILE A 145 -14.50 -17.31 14.18
CA ILE A 145 -15.20 -16.45 13.21
C ILE A 145 -15.17 -14.97 13.61
N LEU A 146 -15.41 -14.67 14.89
CA LEU A 146 -15.41 -13.29 15.40
C LEU A 146 -14.01 -12.66 15.30
N GLU A 147 -12.96 -13.39 15.67
CA GLU A 147 -11.59 -12.91 15.59
C GLU A 147 -11.17 -12.65 14.13
N ALA A 148 -11.47 -13.57 13.22
CA ALA A 148 -11.22 -13.38 11.80
C ALA A 148 -11.99 -12.16 11.23
N LYS A 149 -13.22 -11.92 11.70
CA LYS A 149 -14.02 -10.75 11.29
C LYS A 149 -13.40 -9.44 11.76
N GLU A 150 -12.96 -9.36 13.01
CA GLU A 150 -12.32 -8.15 13.56
C GLU A 150 -10.97 -7.87 12.90
N ILE A 151 -10.14 -8.90 12.69
CA ILE A 151 -8.86 -8.77 11.97
C ILE A 151 -9.10 -8.27 10.54
N TYR A 152 -10.04 -8.88 9.81
CA TYR A 152 -10.37 -8.48 8.44
C TYR A 152 -10.83 -7.01 8.40
N LYS A 153 -11.71 -6.62 9.32
CA LYS A 153 -12.24 -5.26 9.41
C LYS A 153 -11.11 -4.24 9.64
N GLY A 154 -10.28 -4.45 10.66
CA GLY A 154 -9.16 -3.56 10.96
C GLY A 154 -8.19 -3.43 9.79
N LEU A 155 -7.81 -4.54 9.17
CA LEU A 155 -6.90 -4.54 8.02
C LEU A 155 -7.51 -3.92 6.75
N THR A 156 -8.84 -3.83 6.66
CA THR A 156 -9.50 -3.15 5.53
C THR A 156 -9.65 -1.65 5.79
N GLU A 157 -9.93 -1.25 7.04
CA GLU A 157 -10.16 0.16 7.43
C GLU A 157 -8.85 0.94 7.60
N ASP A 158 -7.88 0.39 8.33
CA ASP A 158 -6.55 0.98 8.52
C ASP A 158 -5.47 -0.12 8.55
N PRO A 159 -5.08 -0.64 7.37
CA PRO A 159 -4.09 -1.69 7.28
C PRO A 159 -2.73 -1.29 7.83
N VAL A 160 -2.37 0.00 7.88
CA VAL A 160 -1.05 0.41 8.39
C VAL A 160 -1.03 0.32 9.91
N ARG A 161 -2.04 0.90 10.58
CA ARG A 161 -2.08 0.94 12.05
C ARG A 161 -2.59 -0.34 12.70
N THR A 162 -3.36 -1.15 11.98
CA THR A 162 -3.89 -2.41 12.52
C THR A 162 -2.77 -3.41 12.78
N HIS A 163 -2.64 -3.85 14.03
CA HIS A 163 -1.71 -4.90 14.44
C HIS A 163 -2.48 -6.18 14.74
N ILE A 164 -2.00 -7.31 14.23
CA ILE A 164 -2.56 -8.63 14.52
C ILE A 164 -1.89 -9.16 15.79
N ALA A 165 -2.59 -9.13 16.92
CA ALA A 165 -2.08 -9.66 18.17
C ALA A 165 -2.21 -11.19 18.21
N SER A 166 -1.14 -11.90 18.57
CA SER A 166 -1.18 -13.36 18.82
C SER A 166 -1.83 -13.65 20.16
N SER A 167 -3.16 -13.53 20.23
CA SER A 167 -3.92 -13.69 21.49
C SER A 167 -4.01 -15.14 21.97
N SER A 168 -3.88 -16.12 21.06
CA SER A 168 -3.86 -17.54 21.35
C SER A 168 -3.18 -18.34 20.22
N GLU A 169 -2.87 -19.61 20.46
CA GLU A 169 -2.37 -20.52 19.41
C GLU A 169 -3.37 -20.69 18.25
N GLU A 170 -4.66 -20.45 18.49
CA GLU A 170 -5.71 -20.56 17.47
C GLU A 170 -5.83 -19.31 16.57
N THR A 171 -5.21 -18.18 16.95
CA THR A 171 -5.26 -16.93 16.18
C THR A 171 -4.71 -17.11 14.77
N VAL A 172 -3.72 -17.98 14.59
CA VAL A 172 -3.13 -18.30 13.27
C VAL A 172 -4.16 -18.81 12.27
N TYR A 173 -5.15 -19.59 12.71
CA TYR A 173 -6.22 -20.08 11.85
C TYR A 173 -7.20 -18.96 11.48
N ALA A 174 -7.46 -18.02 12.39
CA ALA A 174 -8.27 -16.83 12.11
C ALA A 174 -7.59 -15.94 11.07
N VAL A 175 -6.26 -15.78 11.14
CA VAL A 175 -5.48 -15.03 10.13
C VAL A 175 -5.47 -15.77 8.78
N ALA A 176 -5.37 -17.09 8.77
CA ALA A 176 -5.51 -17.89 7.56
C ALA A 176 -6.91 -17.76 6.93
N ASP A 177 -7.97 -17.69 7.75
CA ASP A 177 -9.34 -17.39 7.29
C ASP A 177 -9.45 -15.99 6.69
N VAL A 178 -8.81 -14.98 7.28
CA VAL A 178 -8.78 -13.60 6.75
C VAL A 178 -8.17 -13.59 5.35
N LEU A 179 -7.04 -14.27 5.16
CA LEU A 179 -6.35 -14.35 3.86
C LEU A 179 -7.23 -15.04 2.81
N ARG A 180 -7.86 -16.18 3.15
CA ARG A 180 -8.82 -16.86 2.26
C ARG A 180 -10.02 -15.99 1.92
N GLN A 181 -10.58 -15.30 2.92
CA GLN A 181 -11.73 -14.42 2.73
C GLN A 181 -11.41 -13.22 1.84
N PHE A 182 -10.21 -12.64 1.97
CA PHE A 182 -9.75 -11.54 1.12
C PHE A 182 -9.82 -11.93 -0.36
N PHE A 183 -9.15 -13.01 -0.76
CA PHE A 183 -9.15 -13.44 -2.17
C PHE A 183 -10.55 -13.85 -2.66
N ARG A 184 -11.38 -14.45 -1.79
CA ARG A 184 -12.76 -14.84 -2.14
C ARG A 184 -13.69 -13.63 -2.33
N ARG A 185 -13.41 -12.49 -1.70
CA ARG A 185 -14.23 -11.27 -1.76
C ARG A 185 -13.81 -10.31 -2.88
N LEU A 186 -12.71 -10.59 -3.59
CA LEU A 186 -12.32 -9.78 -4.73
C LEU A 186 -13.42 -9.80 -5.80
N LYS A 187 -13.68 -8.64 -6.42
CA LYS A 187 -14.67 -8.49 -7.50
C LYS A 187 -14.33 -9.35 -8.72
N SER A 188 -13.04 -9.46 -9.03
CA SER A 188 -12.49 -10.41 -9.99
C SER A 188 -11.58 -11.38 -9.24
N PRO A 189 -11.59 -12.69 -9.56
CA PRO A 189 -10.64 -13.63 -8.97
C PRO A 189 -9.20 -13.17 -9.24
N LEU A 190 -8.28 -13.54 -8.32
CA LEU A 190 -6.87 -13.19 -8.42
C LEU A 190 -6.25 -13.60 -9.75
N PHE A 191 -6.59 -14.79 -10.24
CA PHE A 191 -6.35 -15.18 -11.62
C PHE A 191 -7.56 -14.75 -12.45
N PRO A 192 -7.42 -13.75 -13.34
CA PRO A 192 -8.53 -13.28 -14.14
C PRO A 192 -9.11 -14.38 -15.04
N PRO A 193 -10.43 -14.37 -15.34
CA PRO A 193 -11.06 -15.37 -16.20
C PRO A 193 -10.40 -15.55 -17.57
N ALA A 194 -9.80 -14.49 -18.11
CA ALA A 194 -9.05 -14.52 -19.36
C ALA A 194 -7.89 -15.52 -19.35
N LEU A 195 -7.30 -15.81 -18.18
CA LEU A 195 -6.18 -16.76 -18.04
C LEU A 195 -6.64 -18.20 -17.78
N HIS A 196 -7.92 -18.42 -17.46
CA HIS A 196 -8.37 -19.73 -16.95
C HIS A 196 -8.20 -20.84 -17.96
N GLN A 197 -8.54 -20.60 -19.24
CA GLN A 197 -8.44 -21.62 -20.28
C GLN A 197 -6.99 -22.08 -20.47
N GLU A 198 -6.04 -21.15 -20.62
CA GLU A 198 -4.63 -21.48 -20.80
C GLU A 198 -4.07 -22.23 -19.57
N ILE A 199 -4.46 -21.82 -18.36
CA ILE A 199 -4.07 -22.52 -17.13
C ILE A 199 -4.64 -23.95 -17.11
N PHE A 200 -5.90 -24.16 -17.50
CA PHE A 200 -6.52 -25.48 -17.54
C PHE A 200 -5.86 -26.41 -18.56
N ASP A 201 -5.52 -25.88 -19.74
CA ASP A 201 -4.83 -26.65 -20.78
C ASP A 201 -3.46 -27.13 -20.29
N LEU A 202 -2.72 -26.27 -19.57
CA LEU A 202 -1.45 -26.65 -18.93
C LEU A 202 -1.60 -27.70 -17.81
N VAL A 203 -2.70 -27.69 -17.08
CA VAL A 203 -3.00 -28.73 -16.08
C VAL A 203 -3.35 -30.05 -16.78
N GLY A 204 -4.15 -30.02 -17.84
CA GLY A 204 -4.53 -31.19 -18.64
C GLY A 204 -3.33 -31.86 -19.31
N ALA A 205 -2.34 -31.07 -19.74
CA ALA A 205 -1.10 -31.55 -20.33
C ALA A 205 -0.10 -32.19 -19.34
N ARG A 206 -0.44 -32.29 -18.04
CA ARG A 206 0.48 -32.79 -17.00
C ARG A 206 1.03 -34.19 -17.26
N ALA A 207 0.26 -35.05 -17.91
CA ALA A 207 0.67 -36.43 -18.19
C ALA A 207 1.46 -36.56 -19.50
N SER A 208 1.39 -35.59 -20.41
CA SER A 208 1.90 -35.68 -21.78
C SER A 208 3.04 -34.70 -22.09
N VAL A 209 3.24 -33.65 -21.29
CA VAL A 209 4.25 -32.62 -21.51
C VAL A 209 5.19 -32.55 -20.30
N ASP A 210 6.48 -32.42 -20.57
CA ASP A 210 7.52 -32.28 -19.57
C ASP A 210 7.27 -31.08 -18.64
N ASN A 211 7.60 -31.24 -17.36
CA ASN A 211 7.35 -30.21 -16.35
C ASN A 211 8.13 -28.91 -16.61
N ALA A 212 9.35 -28.98 -17.16
CA ALA A 212 10.13 -27.78 -17.46
C ALA A 212 9.46 -26.92 -18.53
N ILE A 213 8.89 -27.56 -19.56
CA ILE A 213 8.12 -26.88 -20.61
C ILE A 213 6.87 -26.25 -19.99
N ARG A 214 6.12 -27.01 -19.18
CA ARG A 214 4.91 -26.49 -18.50
C ARG A 214 5.23 -25.31 -17.58
N TYR A 215 6.36 -25.32 -16.88
CA TYR A 215 6.78 -24.19 -16.04
C TYR A 215 7.16 -22.95 -16.84
N GLN A 216 7.75 -23.10 -18.03
CA GLN A 216 8.01 -21.97 -18.93
C GLN A 216 6.68 -21.34 -19.39
N GLU A 217 5.68 -22.16 -19.73
CA GLU A 217 4.37 -21.66 -20.12
C GLU A 217 3.62 -20.99 -18.96
N TYR A 218 3.67 -21.54 -17.74
CA TYR A 218 3.13 -20.84 -16.57
C TYR A 218 3.78 -19.48 -16.36
N ARG A 219 5.09 -19.34 -16.59
CA ARG A 219 5.77 -18.03 -16.51
C ARG A 219 5.30 -17.09 -17.60
N ARG A 220 5.12 -17.56 -18.83
CA ARG A 220 4.63 -16.75 -19.95
C ARG A 220 3.23 -16.18 -19.70
N ILE A 221 2.34 -16.98 -19.09
CA ILE A 221 0.93 -16.58 -18.86
C ILE A 221 0.78 -15.65 -17.65
N LEU A 222 1.68 -15.75 -16.67
CA LEU A 222 1.60 -15.02 -15.40
C LEU A 222 2.46 -13.74 -15.33
N GLN A 223 3.19 -13.41 -16.40
CA GLN A 223 4.01 -12.20 -16.52
C GLN A 223 3.31 -11.14 -17.37
#